data_AF-A0A917WZA2-F1
#
_entry.id   AF-A0A917WZA2-F1
#
_cell.length_a   1.000
_cell.length_b   1.000
_cell.length_c   1.000
_cell.angle_alpha   90.00
_cell.angle_beta   90.00
_cell.angle_gamma   90.00
#
_symmetry.space_group_name_H-M   'P 1'
#
loop_
_entity.id
_entity.type
_entity.pdbx_description
1 polymer ?
#
loop_
_entity_poly.entity_id
_entity_poly.type
_entity_poly.pdbx_seq_one_letter_code
_entity_poly.pdbx_strand_id
1 'polypeptide(L)'
;MDALAAARRTRGSLDGAIMHTDNGAQYTSKDFAAACRAAGVRQSMSAVGSSADNALAESFNATFKRETLRGLRAFTDEREARLTAFRWLHRYNTVRRHSRLGHQSRTATRGTSERHQLRRRQPHNPRVQDQGARPHCQRR
;
A
#
# COMPACT_ATOMS: atom_id res chain seq x y z
N MET A 1 -11.42 -12.76 7.36
CA MET A 1 -10.47 -12.39 8.44
C MET A 1 -9.02 -12.55 8.00
N ASP A 2 -8.66 -13.64 7.34
CA ASP A 2 -7.28 -13.97 6.97
C ASP A 2 -6.55 -12.88 6.18
N ALA A 3 -7.24 -12.21 5.25
CA ALA A 3 -6.66 -11.11 4.47
C ALA A 3 -6.22 -9.93 5.35
N LEU A 4 -7.00 -9.58 6.39
CA LEU A 4 -6.66 -8.51 7.34
C LEU A 4 -5.43 -8.90 8.17
N ALA A 5 -5.39 -10.14 8.65
CA ALA A 5 -4.25 -10.66 9.40
C ALA A 5 -2.97 -10.72 8.54
N ALA A 6 -3.09 -11.15 7.28
CA ALA A 6 -1.99 -11.17 6.33
C ALA A 6 -1.48 -9.75 6.02
N ALA A 7 -2.39 -8.78 5.84
CA ALA A 7 -2.03 -7.38 5.66
C ALA A 7 -1.26 -6.81 6.85
N ARG A 8 -1.69 -7.12 8.08
CA ARG A 8 -0.99 -6.71 9.32
C ARG A 8 0.42 -7.29 9.38
N ARG A 9 0.57 -8.60 9.10
CA ARG A 9 1.90 -9.23 9.04
C ARG A 9 2.81 -8.61 7.99
N THR A 10 2.26 -8.32 6.80
CA THR A 10 3.04 -7.79 5.67
C THR A 10 3.50 -6.35 5.89
N ARG A 11 2.71 -5.56 6.64
CA ARG A 11 2.97 -4.13 6.88
C ARG A 11 3.57 -3.82 8.26
N GLY A 12 3.69 -4.83 9.13
CA GLY A 12 4.07 -4.69 10.54
C GLY A 12 2.91 -4.22 11.41
N SER A 13 2.28 -3.09 11.05
CA SER A 13 1.12 -2.55 11.75
C SER A 13 0.05 -2.04 10.76
N LEU A 14 -1.20 -2.04 11.21
CA LEU A 14 -2.33 -1.37 10.54
C LEU A 14 -2.94 -0.28 11.42
N ASP A 15 -2.29 0.09 12.53
CA ASP A 15 -2.81 1.09 13.44
C ASP A 15 -3.00 2.44 12.73
N GLY A 16 -4.17 3.05 12.94
CA GLY A 16 -4.59 4.27 12.26
C GLY A 16 -4.98 4.10 10.78
N ALA A 17 -4.93 2.88 10.22
CA ALA A 17 -5.38 2.64 8.86
C ALA A 17 -6.91 2.75 8.75
N ILE A 18 -7.37 3.17 7.56
CA ILE A 18 -8.78 3.18 7.21
C ILE A 18 -9.07 2.02 6.27
N MET A 19 -9.99 1.14 6.65
CA MET A 19 -10.58 0.14 5.77
C MET A 19 -11.86 0.73 5.18
N HIS A 20 -11.81 1.08 3.90
CA HIS A 20 -12.99 1.55 3.17
C HIS A 20 -13.63 0.39 2.41
N THR A 21 -14.92 0.13 2.63
CA THR A 21 -15.67 -0.97 2.02
C THR A 21 -17.02 -0.51 1.50
N ASP A 22 -17.63 -1.29 0.62
CA ASP A 22 -19.05 -1.17 0.34
C ASP A 22 -19.89 -1.66 1.53
N ASN A 23 -21.22 -1.65 1.37
CA ASN A 23 -22.19 -2.12 2.36
C ASN A 23 -22.45 -3.64 2.27
N GLY A 24 -21.52 -4.43 1.72
CA GLY A 24 -21.66 -5.87 1.61
C GLY A 24 -21.79 -6.55 2.98
N ALA A 25 -22.62 -7.60 3.07
CA ALA A 25 -22.96 -8.28 4.32
C ALA A 25 -21.73 -8.78 5.12
N GLN A 26 -20.65 -9.14 4.42
CA GLN A 26 -19.40 -9.55 5.06
C GLN A 26 -18.75 -8.40 5.86
N TYR A 27 -18.77 -7.19 5.31
CA TYR A 27 -18.12 -6.02 5.90
C TYR A 27 -18.99 -5.33 6.96
N THR A 28 -20.31 -5.51 6.90
CA THR A 28 -21.24 -5.03 7.92
C THR A 28 -21.34 -5.96 9.14
N SER A 29 -20.72 -7.14 9.09
CA SER A 29 -20.76 -8.12 10.19
C SER A 29 -20.07 -7.64 11.46
N LYS A 30 -20.62 -8.02 12.62
CA LYS A 30 -20.04 -7.70 13.94
C LYS A 30 -18.65 -8.28 14.10
N ASP A 31 -18.43 -9.49 13.59
CA ASP A 31 -17.14 -10.17 13.67
C ASP A 31 -16.07 -9.40 12.90
N PHE A 32 -16.33 -9.03 11.65
CA PHE A 32 -15.40 -8.23 10.85
C PHE A 32 -15.08 -6.90 11.54
N ALA A 33 -16.11 -6.24 12.09
CA ALA A 33 -15.91 -5.02 12.85
C ALA A 33 -15.03 -5.20 14.09
N ALA A 34 -15.17 -6.32 14.80
CA ALA A 34 -14.33 -6.66 15.94
C ALA A 34 -12.87 -6.88 15.53
N ALA A 35 -12.61 -7.58 14.41
CA ALA A 35 -11.24 -7.76 13.94
C ALA A 35 -10.60 -6.46 13.44
N CYS A 36 -11.34 -5.56 12.79
CA CYS A 36 -10.84 -4.24 12.45
C CYS A 36 -10.41 -3.47 13.70
N ARG A 37 -11.27 -3.42 14.74
CA ARG A 37 -10.93 -2.78 16.02
C ARG A 37 -9.69 -3.40 16.67
N ALA A 38 -9.61 -4.72 16.73
CA ALA A 38 -8.46 -5.43 17.30
C ALA A 38 -7.15 -5.22 16.50
N ALA A 39 -7.23 -4.78 15.25
CA ALA A 39 -6.09 -4.45 14.41
C ALA A 39 -5.73 -2.95 14.40
N GLY A 40 -6.45 -2.11 15.16
CA GLY A 40 -6.27 -0.65 15.14
C GLY A 40 -6.81 0.02 13.87
N VAL A 41 -7.70 -0.66 13.14
CA VAL A 41 -8.23 -0.22 11.84
C VAL A 41 -9.60 0.43 12.01
N ARG A 42 -9.74 1.66 11.49
CA ARG A 42 -11.02 2.36 11.41
C ARG A 42 -11.77 1.94 10.15
N GLN A 43 -13.01 1.52 10.31
CA GLN A 43 -13.87 1.23 9.17
C GLN A 43 -14.51 2.52 8.63
N SER A 44 -14.69 2.57 7.32
CA SER A 44 -15.43 3.58 6.60
C SER A 44 -16.24 2.85 5.53
N MET A 45 -17.53 3.14 5.41
CA MET A 45 -18.38 2.49 4.42
C MET A 45 -18.85 3.52 3.39
N SER A 46 -18.97 3.08 2.14
CA SER A 46 -19.54 3.89 1.06
C SER A 46 -20.97 4.32 1.40
N ALA A 47 -21.39 5.50 0.93
CA ALA A 47 -22.78 5.91 1.06
C ALA A 47 -23.70 4.93 0.32
N VAL A 48 -24.89 4.70 0.86
CA VAL A 48 -25.89 3.84 0.18
C VAL A 48 -26.21 4.44 -1.18
N GLY A 49 -26.06 3.64 -2.26
CA GLY A 49 -26.29 4.09 -3.63
C GLY A 49 -25.13 4.81 -4.31
N SER A 50 -23.96 4.95 -3.66
CA SER A 50 -22.76 5.54 -4.27
C SER A 50 -21.90 4.48 -4.96
N SER A 51 -22.09 4.27 -6.25
CA SER A 51 -21.22 3.39 -7.07
C SER A 51 -19.80 3.96 -7.26
N ALA A 52 -19.66 5.29 -7.13
CA ALA A 52 -18.37 5.98 -7.29
C ALA A 52 -17.33 5.52 -6.26
N ASP A 53 -17.75 5.26 -5.02
CA ASP A 53 -16.85 4.84 -3.93
C ASP A 53 -16.27 3.44 -4.18
N ASN A 54 -17.01 2.57 -4.87
CA ASN A 54 -16.57 1.21 -5.21
C ASN A 54 -15.90 1.11 -6.58
N ALA A 55 -15.98 2.15 -7.42
CA ALA A 55 -15.54 2.13 -8.82
C ALA A 55 -14.07 1.70 -8.98
N LEU A 56 -13.19 2.06 -8.03
CA LEU A 56 -11.78 1.64 -8.05
C LEU A 56 -11.64 0.11 -7.87
N ALA A 57 -12.36 -0.46 -6.90
CA ALA A 57 -12.33 -1.89 -6.63
C ALA A 57 -12.97 -2.67 -7.80
N GLU A 58 -14.06 -2.16 -8.36
CA GLU A 58 -14.71 -2.74 -9.53
C GLU A 58 -13.80 -2.71 -10.76
N SER A 59 -13.14 -1.58 -11.04
CA SER A 59 -12.20 -1.46 -12.15
C SER A 59 -11.01 -2.42 -12.01
N PHE A 60 -10.52 -2.61 -10.79
CA PHE A 60 -9.49 -3.60 -10.48
C PHE A 60 -9.98 -5.03 -10.77
N ASN A 61 -11.16 -5.40 -10.25
CA ASN A 61 -11.75 -6.72 -10.43
C ASN A 61 -12.08 -7.01 -11.91
N ALA A 62 -12.60 -6.01 -12.64
CA ALA A 62 -12.87 -6.11 -14.06
C ALA A 62 -11.58 -6.33 -14.87
N THR A 63 -10.50 -5.62 -14.51
CA THR A 63 -9.19 -5.79 -15.16
C THR A 63 -8.62 -7.17 -14.88
N PHE A 64 -8.73 -7.67 -13.65
CA PHE A 64 -8.34 -9.03 -13.30
C PHE A 64 -9.08 -10.06 -14.17
N LYS A 65 -10.41 -10.06 -14.11
CA LYS A 65 -11.24 -11.01 -14.87
C LYS A 65 -10.96 -10.94 -16.37
N ARG A 66 -10.86 -9.74 -16.94
CA ARG A 66 -10.58 -9.54 -18.37
C ARG A 66 -9.20 -10.07 -18.79
N GLU A 67 -8.21 -10.06 -17.90
CA GLU A 67 -6.87 -10.52 -18.22
C GLU A 67 -6.63 -11.99 -17.88
N THR A 68 -7.39 -12.58 -16.95
CA THR A 68 -7.19 -13.98 -16.52
C THR A 68 -8.26 -14.96 -16.99
N LEU A 69 -9.46 -14.50 -17.34
CA LEU A 69 -10.58 -15.33 -17.81
C LEU A 69 -10.91 -15.09 -19.30
N ARG A 70 -9.96 -14.54 -20.07
CA ARG A 70 -10.18 -14.26 -21.49
C ARG A 70 -10.54 -15.54 -22.25
N GLY A 71 -11.76 -15.61 -22.77
CA GLY A 71 -12.27 -16.79 -23.48
C GLY A 71 -12.71 -17.95 -22.58
N LEU A 72 -12.63 -17.80 -21.26
CA LEU A 72 -13.04 -18.81 -20.28
C LEU A 72 -14.30 -18.34 -19.53
N ARG A 73 -15.24 -19.27 -19.28
CA ARG A 73 -16.42 -18.97 -18.44
C ARG A 73 -16.07 -18.91 -16.95
N ALA A 74 -15.14 -19.77 -16.51
CA ALA A 74 -14.66 -19.86 -15.14
C ALA A 74 -13.30 -20.58 -15.13
N PHE A 75 -12.62 -20.58 -13.98
CA PHE A 75 -11.49 -21.48 -13.72
C PHE A 75 -12.00 -22.92 -13.53
N THR A 76 -11.20 -23.90 -13.94
CA THR A 76 -11.57 -25.31 -13.84
C THR A 76 -11.46 -25.82 -12.41
N ASP A 77 -10.44 -25.36 -11.67
CA ASP A 77 -10.24 -25.73 -10.27
C ASP A 77 -9.75 -24.55 -9.41
N GLU A 78 -9.87 -24.70 -8.08
CA GLU A 78 -9.49 -23.67 -7.11
C GLU A 78 -7.98 -23.40 -7.11
N ARG A 79 -7.16 -24.43 -7.32
CA ARG A 79 -5.70 -24.32 -7.28
C ARG A 79 -5.20 -23.48 -8.47
N GLU A 80 -5.75 -23.70 -9.65
CA GLU A 80 -5.52 -22.92 -10.85
C GLU A 80 -5.92 -21.46 -10.63
N ALA A 81 -7.12 -21.23 -10.09
CA ALA A 81 -7.59 -19.89 -9.76
C ALA A 81 -6.62 -19.16 -8.81
N ARG A 82 -6.19 -19.82 -7.73
CA ARG A 82 -5.25 -19.27 -6.75
C ARG A 82 -3.89 -18.95 -7.37
N LEU A 83 -3.31 -19.86 -8.15
CA LEU A 83 -2.01 -19.66 -8.80
C LEU A 83 -2.05 -18.55 -9.86
N THR A 84 -3.12 -18.50 -10.64
CA THR A 84 -3.33 -17.46 -11.65
C THR A 84 -3.54 -16.10 -10.99
N ALA A 85 -4.35 -16.03 -9.93
CA ALA A 85 -4.52 -14.80 -9.14
C ALA A 85 -3.20 -14.32 -8.55
N PHE A 86 -2.41 -15.23 -7.95
CA PHE A 86 -1.11 -14.89 -7.38
C PHE A 86 -0.14 -14.33 -8.43
N ARG A 87 0.04 -15.04 -9.55
CA ARG A 87 0.93 -14.59 -10.64
C ARG A 87 0.49 -13.25 -11.21
N TRP A 88 -0.81 -13.09 -11.45
CA TRP A 88 -1.35 -11.85 -11.99
C TRP A 88 -1.17 -10.69 -11.02
N LEU A 89 -1.47 -10.89 -9.72
CA LEU A 89 -1.34 -9.86 -8.70
C LEU A 89 0.12 -9.46 -8.46
N HIS A 90 1.05 -10.42 -8.51
CA HIS A 90 2.47 -10.13 -8.45
C HIS A 90 2.87 -9.19 -9.60
N ARG A 91 2.60 -9.57 -10.85
CA ARG A 91 2.88 -8.75 -12.03
C ARG A 91 2.20 -7.37 -11.96
N TYR A 92 0.94 -7.31 -11.51
CA TYR A 92 0.18 -6.07 -11.36
C TYR A 92 0.87 -5.06 -10.41
N ASN A 93 1.56 -5.56 -9.39
CA ASN A 93 2.20 -4.74 -8.37
C ASN A 93 3.66 -4.40 -8.67
N THR A 94 4.41 -5.36 -9.22
CA THR A 94 5.86 -5.26 -9.39
C THR A 94 6.26 -4.77 -10.78
N VAL A 95 5.50 -5.15 -11.82
CA VAL A 95 5.86 -4.89 -13.23
C VAL A 95 4.93 -3.90 -13.91
N ARG A 96 3.61 -4.00 -13.70
CA ARG A 96 2.63 -3.16 -14.40
C ARG A 96 2.83 -1.69 -14.06
N ARG A 97 2.98 -0.88 -15.10
CA ARG A 97 3.05 0.59 -15.00
C ARG A 97 1.64 1.16 -14.91
N HIS A 98 1.42 2.08 -13.97
CA HIS A 98 0.14 2.73 -13.75
C HIS A 98 0.26 4.21 -14.10
N SER A 99 -0.61 4.73 -14.98
CA SER A 99 -0.59 6.13 -15.41
C SER A 99 -0.71 7.09 -14.21
N ARG A 100 -1.58 6.77 -13.24
CA ARG A 100 -1.76 7.53 -12.00
C ARG A 100 -0.52 7.55 -11.07
N LEU A 101 0.47 6.71 -11.35
CA LEU A 101 1.76 6.65 -10.64
C LEU A 101 2.92 7.15 -11.51
N GLY A 102 2.65 7.99 -12.53
CA GLY A 102 3.67 8.49 -13.45
C GLY A 102 4.30 7.39 -14.30
N HIS A 103 3.48 6.42 -14.72
CA HIS A 103 3.92 5.24 -15.49
C HIS A 103 4.96 4.37 -14.75
N GLN A 104 4.91 4.32 -13.42
CA GLN A 104 5.71 3.42 -12.59
C GLN A 104 4.85 2.27 -12.04
N SER A 105 5.51 1.20 -11.59
CA SER A 105 4.84 0.12 -10.86
C SER A 105 4.62 0.50 -9.40
N ARG A 106 3.61 -0.12 -8.77
CA ARG A 106 3.26 0.19 -7.37
C ARG A 106 4.43 -0.01 -6.41
N THR A 107 5.21 -1.07 -6.62
CA THR A 107 6.39 -1.35 -5.80
C THR A 107 7.50 -0.33 -6.04
N ALA A 108 7.73 0.10 -7.30
CA ALA A 108 8.72 1.13 -7.61
C ALA A 108 8.40 2.46 -6.91
N THR A 109 7.14 2.90 -6.95
CA THR A 109 6.70 4.14 -6.29
C THR A 109 6.82 4.07 -4.75
N ARG A 110 6.65 2.90 -4.15
CA ARG A 110 6.86 2.74 -2.70
C ARG A 110 8.33 2.94 -2.33
N GLY A 111 9.25 2.34 -3.09
CA GLY A 111 10.69 2.50 -2.88
C GLY A 111 11.20 3.92 -3.14
N THR A 112 10.55 4.71 -4.00
CA THR A 112 10.88 6.13 -4.19
C THR A 112 10.37 7.00 -3.05
N SER A 113 9.14 6.75 -2.55
CA SER A 113 8.59 7.47 -1.39
C SER A 113 9.41 7.23 -0.12
N GLU A 114 9.83 6.00 0.15
CA GLU A 114 10.71 5.67 1.29
C GLU A 114 12.06 6.38 1.18
N ARG A 115 12.68 6.39 -0.01
CA ARG A 115 13.94 7.14 -0.24
C ARG A 115 13.77 8.64 -0.07
N HIS A 116 12.65 9.22 -0.49
CA HIS A 116 12.39 10.64 -0.34
C HIS A 116 12.11 11.02 1.12
N GLN A 117 11.42 10.17 1.89
CA GLN A 117 11.24 10.33 3.33
C GLN A 117 12.56 10.21 4.11
N LEU A 118 13.44 9.29 3.72
CA LEU A 118 14.79 9.17 4.29
C LEU A 118 15.67 10.40 3.98
N ARG A 119 15.60 10.93 2.75
CA ARG A 119 16.34 12.15 2.36
C ARG A 119 15.88 13.41 3.10
N ARG A 120 14.58 13.53 3.38
CA ARG A 120 14.02 14.66 4.17
C ARG A 120 14.33 14.59 5.67
N ARG A 121 14.82 13.45 6.16
CA ARG A 121 15.22 13.27 7.56
C ARG A 121 16.72 13.52 7.82
N GLN A 122 17.51 13.84 6.80
CA GLN A 122 18.89 14.28 7.03
C GLN A 122 18.89 15.73 7.51
N PRO A 123 19.41 16.05 8.72
CA PRO A 123 19.56 17.42 9.14
C PRO A 123 20.57 18.13 8.24
N HIS A 124 20.24 19.35 7.82
CA HIS A 124 21.22 20.27 7.23
C HIS A 124 22.39 20.41 8.20
N ASN A 125 23.62 20.11 7.76
CA ASN A 125 24.83 20.27 8.57
C ASN A 125 25.43 21.66 8.32
N PRO A 126 25.33 22.63 9.25
CA PRO A 126 25.95 23.94 9.08
C PRO A 126 27.23 23.96 9.92
N ARG A 127 28.31 23.35 9.44
CA ARG A 127 29.65 23.55 10.03
C ARG A 127 30.72 23.60 8.94
N VAL A 128 30.83 24.78 8.34
CA VAL A 128 32.11 25.31 7.85
C VAL A 128 32.28 26.69 8.48
N GLN A 129 32.97 26.73 9.62
CA GLN A 129 33.68 27.93 10.07
C GLN A 129 35.03 27.45 10.63
N ASP A 130 36.01 27.50 9.74
CA ASP A 130 37.43 27.36 10.06
C ASP A 130 37.87 28.66 10.74
N GLN A 131 38.05 28.63 12.07
CA GLN A 131 38.69 29.72 12.80
C GLN A 131 40.16 29.36 13.03
N GLY A 132 41.03 29.94 12.22
CA GLY A 132 42.48 29.88 12.38
C GLY A 132 42.91 30.61 13.65
N ALA A 133 43.39 29.86 14.64
CA ALA A 133 44.04 30.39 15.84
C ALA A 133 45.51 30.72 15.55
N ARG A 134 45.92 31.97 15.79
CA ARG A 134 47.33 32.39 15.88
C ARG A 134 47.83 32.16 17.33
N PRO A 135 49.05 31.65 17.56
CA PRO A 135 49.60 31.57 18.91
C PRO A 135 50.41 32.84 19.26
N HIS A 136 50.13 33.44 20.41
CA HIS A 136 50.97 34.48 21.00
C HIS A 136 52.05 33.81 21.86
N CYS A 137 53.31 34.05 21.49
CA CYS A 137 54.52 33.64 22.19
C CYS A 137 54.69 34.47 23.46
N GLN A 138 54.93 33.81 24.61
CA GLN A 138 55.66 34.40 25.72
C GLN A 138 56.79 33.43 26.12
N ARG A 139 58.02 33.83 25.80
CA ARG A 139 59.23 33.43 26.53
C ARG A 139 59.68 34.64 27.36
N ARG A 140 60.29 34.31 28.49
CA ARG A 140 61.01 35.13 29.48
C ARG A 140 61.52 36.49 29.01
#